data_AF-A0A0Q8VML3-F1
#
_entry.id   AF-A0A0Q8VML3-F1
#
_cell.length_a   1.000
_cell.length_b   1.000
_cell.length_c   1.000
_cell.angle_alpha   90.00
_cell.angle_beta   90.00
_cell.angle_gamma   90.00
#
_symmetry.space_group_name_H-M   'P 1'
#
loop_
_entity.id
_entity.type
_entity.pdbx_description
1 polymer ?
#
loop_
_entity_poly.entity_id
_entity_poly.type
_entity_poly.pdbx_seq_one_letter_code
_entity_poly.pdbx_strand_id
1 'polypeptide(L)'
;MARHPGQEWTLTSGKGAGEDLVVTLSPATAPERIATVRVYAGAEVFLFDFSGHSSADFAYDDEDRPATLQERIDIAVAATLGPTRVTLDFDRDVIVASTLVIDPDGQSPREYSFSWPLRRLKARVRGRRISRQVIDLPAAGGI
;
A
#
# COMPACT_ATOMS: atom_id res chain seq x y z
N MET A 1 9.00 14.09 8.46
CA MET A 1 9.76 13.45 9.55
C MET A 1 9.11 13.65 10.92
N ALA A 2 8.85 14.88 11.39
CA ALA A 2 8.20 15.12 12.69
C ALA A 2 6.74 14.63 12.83
N ARG A 3 6.03 14.41 11.71
CA ARG A 3 4.60 14.04 11.69
C ARG A 3 4.32 12.56 12.00
N HIS A 4 5.33 11.69 11.92
CA HIS A 4 5.19 10.25 12.10
C HIS A 4 6.32 9.70 13.00
N PRO A 5 6.25 9.94 14.32
CA PRO A 5 7.23 9.41 15.26
C PRO A 5 7.23 7.87 15.23
N GLY A 6 8.40 7.25 15.39
CA GLY A 6 8.55 5.78 15.40
C GLY A 6 8.63 5.12 14.02
N GLN A 7 8.61 5.90 12.94
CA GLN A 7 8.85 5.43 11.58
C GLN A 7 10.26 5.73 11.11
N GLU A 8 10.90 4.73 10.50
CA GLU A 8 12.11 4.89 9.72
C GLU A 8 11.74 5.14 8.26
N TRP A 9 12.47 6.06 7.63
CA TRP A 9 12.20 6.53 6.28
C TRP A 9 13.46 6.39 5.46
N THR A 10 13.37 5.69 4.34
CA THR A 10 14.45 5.61 3.37
C THR A 10 13.97 6.18 2.04
N LEU A 11 14.67 7.22 1.57
CA LEU A 11 14.51 7.71 0.21
C LEU A 11 15.40 6.87 -0.71
N THR A 12 14.78 5.96 -1.45
CA THR A 12 15.48 4.98 -2.29
C THR A 12 15.73 5.54 -3.70
N SER A 13 14.89 6.45 -4.18
CA SER A 13 15.01 7.14 -5.48
C SER A 13 14.32 8.51 -5.42
N GLY A 14 14.66 9.43 -6.34
CA GLY A 14 14.10 10.78 -6.41
C GLY A 14 15.09 11.87 -5.97
N LYS A 15 16.40 11.64 -6.20
CA LYS A 15 17.46 12.61 -5.87
C LYS A 15 17.75 13.56 -7.04
N GLY A 16 17.43 13.14 -8.27
CA GLY A 16 17.53 13.94 -9.49
C GLY A 16 16.18 14.44 -10.01
N ALA A 17 16.20 15.54 -10.75
CA ALA A 17 15.00 16.03 -11.45
C ALA A 17 14.58 15.03 -12.54
N GLY A 18 13.32 14.60 -12.52
CA GLY A 18 12.77 13.60 -13.45
C GLY A 18 12.92 12.15 -13.01
N GLU A 19 13.52 11.88 -11.84
CA GLU A 19 13.53 10.55 -11.25
C GLU A 19 12.20 10.26 -10.55
N ASP A 20 11.78 8.99 -10.60
CA ASP A 20 10.68 8.52 -9.77
C ASP A 20 11.03 8.68 -8.29
N LEU A 21 10.12 9.26 -7.53
CA LEU A 21 10.23 9.30 -6.09
C LEU A 21 9.91 7.92 -5.53
N VAL A 22 10.79 7.35 -4.71
CA VAL A 22 10.50 6.10 -4.00
C VAL A 22 10.83 6.28 -2.52
N VAL A 23 9.80 6.24 -1.69
CA VAL A 23 9.90 6.31 -0.24
C VAL A 23 9.56 4.94 0.34
N THR A 24 10.50 4.37 1.10
CA THR A 24 10.29 3.14 1.86
C THR A 24 10.09 3.49 3.33
N LEU A 25 9.09 2.88 3.95
CA LEU A 25 8.60 3.15 5.29
C LEU A 25 8.60 1.87 6.10
N SER A 26 9.18 1.90 7.30
CA SER A 26 9.15 0.78 8.24
C SER A 26 9.16 1.27 9.69
N PRO A 27 8.34 0.68 10.58
CA PRO A 27 8.39 0.99 12.00
C PRO A 27 9.73 0.60 12.59
N ALA A 28 10.31 1.44 13.44
CA ALA A 28 11.57 1.13 14.12
C ALA A 28 11.47 -0.14 14.99
N THR A 29 10.28 -0.45 15.51
CA THR A 29 10.00 -1.61 16.36
C THR A 29 9.64 -2.88 15.58
N ALA A 30 9.40 -2.78 14.27
CA ALA A 30 8.96 -3.88 13.41
C ALA A 30 9.48 -3.66 11.97
N PRO A 31 10.80 -3.69 11.75
CA PRO A 31 11.42 -3.30 10.49
C PRO A 31 11.03 -4.21 9.31
N GLU A 32 10.51 -5.41 9.58
CA GLU A 32 9.96 -6.31 8.57
C GLU A 32 8.64 -5.80 7.95
N ARG A 33 7.96 -4.84 8.61
CA ARG A 33 6.73 -4.24 8.11
C ARG A 33 7.03 -3.08 7.19
N ILE A 34 7.32 -3.43 5.94
CA ILE A 34 7.76 -2.47 4.93
C ILE A 34 6.57 -2.04 4.07
N ALA A 35 6.33 -0.74 4.01
CA ALA A 35 5.50 -0.12 3.00
C ALA A 35 6.36 0.69 2.01
N THR A 36 5.92 0.76 0.76
CA THR A 36 6.56 1.60 -0.26
C THR A 36 5.54 2.56 -0.85
N VAL A 37 5.92 3.83 -0.94
CA VAL A 37 5.19 4.85 -1.70
C VAL A 37 6.06 5.27 -2.88
N ARG A 38 5.51 5.21 -4.09
CA ARG A 38 6.23 5.58 -5.32
C ARG A 38 5.45 6.62 -6.10
N VAL A 39 6.13 7.62 -6.65
CA VAL A 39 5.57 8.58 -7.59
C VAL A 39 6.30 8.44 -8.91
N TYR A 40 5.59 8.10 -9.98
CA TYR A 40 6.16 8.07 -11.32
C TYR A 40 6.27 9.48 -11.88
N ALA A 41 7.47 9.99 -12.12
CA ALA A 41 7.67 11.39 -12.54
C ALA A 41 7.03 11.71 -13.90
N GLY A 42 6.94 10.73 -14.80
CA GLY A 42 6.37 10.92 -16.15
C GLY A 42 4.85 10.83 -16.24
N ALA A 43 4.16 10.35 -15.19
CA ALA A 43 2.72 10.09 -15.22
C ALA A 43 1.99 10.46 -13.92
N GLU A 44 2.74 10.90 -12.91
CA GLU A 44 2.28 11.36 -11.58
C GLU A 44 1.25 10.44 -10.94
N VAL A 45 1.57 9.16 -11.06
CA VAL A 45 0.82 8.08 -10.43
C VAL A 45 1.45 7.83 -9.07
N PHE A 46 0.62 7.91 -8.04
CA PHE A 46 1.01 7.69 -6.65
C PHE A 46 0.67 6.25 -6.27
N LEU A 47 1.69 5.41 -6.23
CA LEU A 47 1.58 4.02 -5.83
C LEU A 47 1.83 3.85 -4.35
N PHE A 48 1.11 2.90 -3.76
CA PHE A 48 1.34 2.40 -2.43
C PHE A 48 1.36 0.87 -2.45
N ASP A 49 2.36 0.28 -1.81
CA ASP A 49 2.55 -1.17 -1.69
C ASP A 49 2.80 -1.56 -0.23
N PHE A 50 2.10 -2.60 0.25
CA PHE A 50 2.28 -3.17 1.59
C PHE A 50 1.80 -4.63 1.64
N SER A 51 2.66 -5.56 2.06
CA SER A 51 2.31 -6.99 2.24
C SER A 51 1.54 -7.64 1.08
N GLY A 52 1.90 -7.29 -0.16
CA GLY A 52 1.26 -7.79 -1.39
C GLY A 52 -0.01 -7.05 -1.82
N HIS A 53 -0.55 -6.16 -0.99
CA HIS A 53 -1.53 -5.18 -1.43
C HIS A 53 -0.82 -4.04 -2.17
N SER A 54 -1.40 -3.62 -3.28
CA SER A 54 -0.95 -2.47 -4.06
C SER A 54 -2.17 -1.63 -4.39
N SER A 55 -2.05 -0.32 -4.33
CA SER A 55 -3.04 0.61 -4.86
C SER A 55 -2.37 1.79 -5.54
N ALA A 56 -3.11 2.43 -6.44
CA ALA A 56 -2.64 3.60 -7.19
C ALA A 56 -3.65 4.74 -7.06
N ASP A 57 -3.14 5.96 -7.03
CA ASP A 57 -3.92 7.19 -7.26
C ASP A 57 -3.29 8.05 -8.34
N PHE A 58 -4.06 9.05 -8.76
CA PHE A 58 -3.66 10.06 -9.72
C PHE A 58 -4.09 11.44 -9.23
N ALA A 59 -3.22 12.44 -9.41
CA ALA A 59 -3.58 13.84 -9.24
C ALA A 59 -3.48 14.51 -10.61
N TYR A 60 -4.59 15.10 -11.08
CA TYR A 60 -4.64 15.76 -12.38
C TYR A 60 -4.11 17.19 -12.33
N ASP A 61 -4.32 17.86 -11.19
CA ASP A 61 -3.89 19.24 -10.96
C ASP A 61 -2.66 19.28 -10.05
N ASP A 62 -1.70 20.15 -10.38
CA ASP A 62 -0.45 20.35 -9.63
C ASP A 62 -0.70 20.70 -8.15
N GLU A 63 -1.78 21.42 -7.86
CA GLU A 63 -2.16 21.84 -6.51
C GLU A 63 -2.57 20.67 -5.61
N ASP A 64 -3.10 19.58 -6.19
CA ASP A 64 -3.58 18.40 -5.45
C ASP A 64 -2.46 17.40 -5.15
N ARG A 65 -1.37 17.41 -5.93
CA ARG A 65 -0.27 16.45 -5.83
C ARG A 65 0.33 16.32 -4.42
N PRO A 66 0.59 17.41 -3.66
CA PRO A 66 1.11 17.30 -2.31
C PRO A 66 0.13 16.58 -1.37
N ALA A 67 -1.18 16.82 -1.55
CA ALA A 67 -2.22 16.19 -0.75
C ALA A 67 -2.32 14.69 -1.07
N THR A 68 -2.33 14.31 -2.34
CA THR A 68 -2.35 12.90 -2.77
C THR A 68 -1.11 12.15 -2.28
N LEU A 69 0.08 12.73 -2.39
CA LEU A 69 1.30 12.12 -1.85
C LEU A 69 1.21 11.95 -0.33
N GLN A 70 0.77 12.99 0.38
CA GLN A 70 0.64 12.93 1.83
C GLN A 70 -0.37 11.86 2.26
N GLU A 71 -1.50 11.72 1.56
CA GLU A 71 -2.48 10.68 1.85
C GLU A 71 -1.88 9.28 1.70
N ARG A 72 -1.11 9.03 0.63
CA ARG A 72 -0.45 7.73 0.42
C ARG A 72 0.57 7.41 1.51
N ILE A 73 1.30 8.43 1.92
CA ILE A 73 2.22 8.36 3.06
C ILE A 73 1.45 8.04 4.36
N ASP A 74 0.34 8.73 4.63
CA ASP A 74 -0.48 8.52 5.83
C ASP A 74 -1.07 7.10 5.88
N ILE A 75 -1.52 6.58 4.73
CA ILE A 75 -1.97 5.19 4.58
C ILE A 75 -0.82 4.22 4.88
N ALA A 76 0.36 4.45 4.31
CA ALA A 76 1.52 3.58 4.50
C ALA A 76 1.99 3.55 5.96
N VAL A 77 2.02 4.70 6.63
CA VAL A 77 2.37 4.79 8.06
C VAL A 77 1.32 4.07 8.91
N ALA A 78 0.03 4.28 8.64
CA ALA A 78 -1.04 3.65 9.40
C ALA A 78 -1.06 2.12 9.21
N ALA A 79 -0.83 1.63 7.99
CA ALA A 79 -0.75 0.21 7.68
C ALA A 79 0.47 -0.48 8.32
N THR A 80 1.57 0.24 8.49
CA THR A 80 2.79 -0.32 9.07
C THR A 80 2.80 -0.26 10.60
N LEU A 81 2.21 0.77 11.23
CA LEU A 81 2.11 0.88 12.70
C LEU A 81 0.90 0.14 13.27
N GLY A 82 -0.25 0.22 12.62
CA GLY A 82 -1.51 -0.25 13.17
C GLY A 82 -1.73 -1.76 13.03
N PRO A 83 -2.67 -2.32 13.80
CA PRO A 83 -3.19 -3.64 13.49
C PRO A 83 -3.80 -3.60 12.09
N THR A 84 -3.43 -4.54 11.24
CA THR A 84 -3.72 -4.49 9.82
C THR A 84 -4.03 -5.88 9.29
N ARG A 85 -5.10 -5.99 8.50
CA ARG A 85 -5.46 -7.21 7.78
C ARG A 85 -5.32 -6.99 6.29
N VAL A 86 -4.55 -7.83 5.63
CA VAL A 86 -4.45 -7.87 4.17
C VAL A 86 -5.10 -9.15 3.65
N THR A 87 -6.08 -9.00 2.77
CA THR A 87 -6.69 -10.11 2.03
C THR A 87 -6.21 -10.06 0.59
N LEU A 88 -5.66 -11.16 0.09
CA LEU A 88 -5.18 -11.30 -1.27
C LEU A 88 -5.97 -12.40 -1.97
N ASP A 89 -6.57 -12.07 -3.11
CA ASP A 89 -7.23 -13.03 -3.98
C ASP A 89 -6.30 -13.38 -5.15
N PHE A 90 -6.08 -14.67 -5.38
CA PHE A 90 -5.12 -15.19 -6.35
C PHE A 90 -5.78 -16.01 -7.46
N ASP A 91 -5.30 -15.84 -8.69
CA ASP A 91 -5.37 -16.86 -9.75
C ASP A 91 -4.00 -17.55 -9.84
N ARG A 92 -3.91 -18.77 -9.29
CA ARG A 92 -2.65 -19.48 -9.08
C ARG A 92 -1.70 -18.63 -8.22
N ASP A 93 -0.60 -18.15 -8.80
CA ASP A 93 0.43 -17.36 -8.12
C ASP A 93 0.30 -15.86 -8.41
N VAL A 94 -0.77 -15.44 -9.11
CA VAL A 94 -0.96 -14.05 -9.52
C VAL A 94 -2.08 -13.41 -8.70
N ILE A 95 -1.76 -12.32 -8.01
CA ILE A 95 -2.75 -11.49 -7.31
C ILE A 95 -3.69 -10.84 -8.34
N VAL A 96 -4.99 -11.05 -8.16
CA VAL A 96 -6.07 -10.52 -9.00
C VAL A 96 -6.94 -9.48 -8.30
N ALA A 97 -6.96 -9.49 -6.96
CA ALA A 97 -7.52 -8.44 -6.13
C ALA A 97 -6.83 -8.47 -4.76
N SER A 98 -6.85 -7.33 -4.07
CA SER A 98 -6.35 -7.20 -2.72
C SER A 98 -7.17 -6.20 -1.94
N THR A 99 -7.29 -6.44 -0.63
CA THR A 99 -7.98 -5.56 0.30
C THR A 99 -7.10 -5.38 1.52
N LEU A 100 -6.80 -4.12 1.85
CA LEU A 100 -6.12 -3.70 3.06
C LEU A 100 -7.16 -3.13 4.02
N VAL A 101 -7.20 -3.63 5.25
CA VAL A 101 -8.01 -3.07 6.32
C VAL A 101 -7.08 -2.64 7.45
N ILE A 102 -7.11 -1.35 7.77
CA ILE A 102 -6.39 -0.78 8.92
C ILE A 102 -7.37 -0.73 10.08
N ASP A 103 -6.90 -1.16 11.24
CA ASP A 103 -7.68 -1.29 12.47
C ASP A 103 -8.93 -2.18 12.28
N PRO A 104 -8.77 -3.45 11.84
CA PRO A 104 -9.88 -4.30 11.41
C PRO A 104 -10.90 -4.60 12.53
N ASP A 105 -10.47 -4.61 13.78
CA ASP A 105 -11.30 -4.90 14.95
C ASP A 105 -11.65 -3.62 15.75
N GLY A 106 -11.27 -2.44 15.24
CA GLY A 106 -11.54 -1.14 15.86
C GLY A 106 -12.94 -0.60 15.58
N GLN A 107 -13.23 0.58 16.15
CA GLN A 107 -14.55 1.23 16.00
C GLN A 107 -14.77 1.85 14.62
N SER A 108 -13.72 2.10 13.85
CA SER A 108 -13.79 2.74 12.54
C SER A 108 -12.71 2.16 11.60
N PRO A 109 -12.87 0.90 11.16
CA PRO A 109 -11.93 0.26 10.26
C PRO A 109 -11.86 1.04 8.94
N ARG A 110 -10.65 1.24 8.43
CA ARG A 110 -10.43 1.87 7.12
C ARG A 110 -10.08 0.81 6.10
N GLU A 111 -10.90 0.68 5.05
CA GLU A 111 -10.71 -0.31 4.00
C GLU A 111 -10.20 0.33 2.70
N TYR A 112 -9.18 -0.28 2.10
CA TYR A 112 -8.63 0.06 0.81
C TYR A 112 -8.61 -1.19 -0.07
N SER A 113 -9.47 -1.21 -1.08
CA SER A 113 -9.62 -2.35 -1.99
C SER A 113 -9.09 -1.99 -3.37
N PHE A 114 -8.28 -2.88 -3.95
CA PHE A 114 -7.75 -2.74 -5.29
C PHE A 114 -7.96 -4.03 -6.09
N SER A 115 -8.30 -3.90 -7.37
CA SER A 115 -8.50 -5.06 -8.23
C SER A 115 -7.81 -4.87 -9.57
N TRP A 116 -7.40 -5.98 -10.18
CA TRP A 116 -6.84 -6.01 -11.52
C TRP A 116 -7.87 -6.62 -12.47
N PRO A 117 -8.74 -5.81 -13.11
CA PRO A 117 -9.93 -6.31 -13.80
C PRO A 117 -9.58 -7.26 -14.94
N LEU A 118 -8.53 -6.95 -15.70
CA LEU A 118 -8.06 -7.80 -16.80
C LEU A 118 -7.53 -9.15 -16.31
N ARG A 119 -6.89 -9.20 -15.13
CA ARG A 119 -6.42 -10.46 -14.54
C ARG A 119 -7.61 -11.30 -14.06
N ARG A 120 -8.56 -10.68 -13.36
CA ARG A 120 -9.83 -11.33 -12.94
C ARG A 120 -10.63 -11.86 -14.12
N LEU A 121 -10.76 -11.08 -15.18
CA LEU A 121 -11.47 -11.48 -16.40
C LEU A 121 -10.79 -12.69 -17.05
N LYS A 122 -9.46 -12.69 -17.18
CA LYS A 122 -8.70 -13.84 -17.71
C LYS A 122 -8.91 -15.10 -16.85
N ALA A 123 -8.91 -14.98 -15.53
CA ALA A 123 -9.17 -16.10 -14.63
C ALA A 123 -10.59 -16.65 -14.84
N ARG A 124 -11.60 -15.77 -14.93
CA ARG A 124 -13.01 -16.13 -15.16
C ARG A 124 -13.22 -16.82 -16.51
N VAL A 125 -12.69 -16.25 -17.59
CA VAL A 125 -12.78 -16.83 -18.95
C VAL A 125 -12.14 -18.22 -19.01
N ARG A 126 -11.09 -18.45 -18.22
CA ARG A 126 -10.40 -19.75 -18.15
C ARG A 126 -11.02 -20.72 -17.13
N GLY A 127 -12.16 -20.39 -16.52
CA GLY A 127 -12.84 -21.23 -15.53
C GLY A 127 -11.99 -21.53 -14.28
N ARG A 128 -11.05 -20.64 -13.93
CA ARG A 128 -10.11 -20.87 -12.83
C ARG A 128 -10.73 -20.50 -11.49
N ARG A 129 -10.43 -21.29 -10.46
CA ARG A 129 -10.81 -21.00 -9.08
C ARG A 129 -9.87 -19.95 -8.50
N ILE A 130 -10.45 -18.91 -7.92
CA ILE A 130 -9.72 -17.91 -7.15
C ILE A 130 -9.51 -18.45 -5.73
N SER A 131 -8.27 -18.47 -5.26
CA SER A 131 -7.93 -18.74 -3.86
C SER A 131 -7.78 -17.44 -3.09
N ARG A 132 -7.95 -17.50 -1.77
CA ARG A 132 -7.83 -16.35 -0.87
C ARG A 132 -6.78 -16.62 0.19
N GLN A 133 -5.92 -15.64 0.43
CA GLN A 133 -4.97 -15.60 1.53
C GLN A 133 -5.31 -14.40 2.42
N VAL A 134 -5.28 -14.60 3.74
CA VAL A 134 -5.44 -13.52 4.72
C VAL A 134 -4.14 -13.42 5.52
N ILE A 135 -3.63 -12.21 5.67
CA ILE A 135 -2.42 -11.87 6.42
C ILE A 135 -2.85 -10.89 7.51
N ASP A 136 -2.82 -11.34 8.75
CA ASP A 136 -3.10 -10.52 9.93
C ASP A 136 -1.78 -10.07 10.57
N LEU A 137 -1.65 -8.76 10.79
CA LEU A 137 -0.47 -8.12 11.35
C LEU A 137 -0.89 -7.33 12.60
N PRO A 138 -0.45 -7.71 13.81
CA PRO A 138 -0.79 -6.99 15.06
C PRO A 138 -0.13 -5.60 15.10
N ALA A 139 -0.49 -4.68 15.99
CA ALA A 139 0.15 -3.36 16.03
C ALA A 139 1.69 -3.44 16.23
N ALA A 140 2.45 -2.59 15.52
CA ALA A 140 3.89 -2.49 15.72
C ALA A 140 4.19 -1.85 17.09
N GLY A 141 4.83 -2.60 17.99
CA GLY A 141 5.13 -2.17 19.35
C GLY A 141 4.20 -2.71 20.45
N GLY A 142 3.29 -3.64 20.12
CA GLY A 142 2.52 -4.38 21.11
C GLY A 142 3.32 -5.54 21.72
N ILE A 143 3.72 -5.41 22.97
CA ILE A 143 3.87 -6.52 23.93
C ILE A 143 2.64 -6.48 24.83
#